data_AF-A0A094J949-F1
#
_entry.id   AF-A0A094J949-F1
#
_cell.length_a   1.000
_cell.length_b   1.000
_cell.length_c   1.000
_cell.angle_alpha   90.00
_cell.angle_beta   90.00
_cell.angle_gamma   90.00
#
_symmetry.space_group_name_H-M   'P 1'
#
loop_
_entity.id
_entity.type
_entity.pdbx_description
1 polymer ?
#
loop_
_entity_poly.entity_id
_entity_poly.type
_entity_poly.pdbx_seq_one_letter_code
_entity_poly.pdbx_strand_id
1 'polypeptide(L)'
;MNTKQIAALGVVFIASAGITVAANAQVGTGETNVKVEGFFTGTYSNNSLPTGITAEMLPLAFELSIEQDLIAPMIVETFGTVDRYEGVEQTFTVKVFDEVGNVIYEEARSSLDGEPDLFSVATSLALPQALQAPPREGFATQLHFADEAGYRRLDLYLGAVSEFYFWDGGPFSAEENMAFFQPEPLFASYGGFPTFRVGENLQPIDLYVDRSTPPNFGDNPTNGIPEENPDDYFAVFYGYTTTISALIQDLDGDGIPDETDSCVESLTNETVVFGGGYDSGVTNQVDESGCTIMDRYAACDAEAPPMPPAGPVFSAFTGPSYCETQVAYGLQSEGMIDFTDSRMLRKALYDAYRSGTMGPG
;
A
#
# COMPACT_ATOMS: atom_id res chain seq x y z
N MET A 1 -13.96 -54.11 -7.45
CA MET A 1 -14.22 -53.05 -8.46
C MET A 1 -13.97 -51.73 -7.76
N ASN A 2 -12.76 -51.17 -7.92
CA ASN A 2 -12.37 -49.90 -7.31
C ASN A 2 -12.51 -48.81 -8.36
N THR A 3 -13.51 -47.96 -8.19
CA THR A 3 -13.71 -46.78 -9.04
C THR A 3 -12.78 -45.69 -8.52
N LYS A 4 -11.64 -45.50 -9.21
CA LYS A 4 -10.80 -44.30 -9.04
C LYS A 4 -11.63 -43.08 -9.48
N GLN A 5 -12.05 -42.25 -8.52
CA GLN A 5 -12.46 -40.89 -8.81
C GLN A 5 -11.20 -40.11 -9.19
N ILE A 6 -11.08 -39.79 -10.46
CA ILE A 6 -10.14 -38.79 -10.96
C ILE A 6 -10.84 -37.46 -10.69
N ALA A 7 -10.40 -36.76 -9.63
CA ALA A 7 -10.77 -35.36 -9.44
C ALA A 7 -10.18 -34.58 -10.62
N ALA A 8 -11.05 -34.03 -11.47
CA ALA A 8 -10.65 -33.07 -12.47
C ALA A 8 -10.29 -31.79 -11.70
N LEU A 9 -8.99 -31.53 -11.54
CA LEU A 9 -8.50 -30.20 -11.21
C LEU A 9 -8.98 -29.27 -12.33
N GLY A 10 -10.05 -28.53 -12.08
CA GLY A 10 -10.42 -27.39 -12.89
C GLY A 10 -9.36 -26.34 -12.65
N VAL A 11 -8.34 -26.30 -13.50
CA VAL A 11 -7.43 -25.16 -13.57
C VAL A 11 -8.31 -23.96 -13.94
N VAL A 12 -8.63 -23.12 -12.96
CA VAL A 12 -9.14 -21.78 -13.23
C VAL A 12 -7.96 -21.04 -13.84
N PHE A 13 -7.89 -21.06 -15.17
CA PHE A 13 -7.13 -20.06 -15.88
C PHE A 13 -7.85 -18.74 -15.59
N ILE A 14 -7.31 -17.94 -14.67
CA ILE A 14 -7.39 -16.50 -14.84
C ILE A 14 -6.76 -16.29 -16.21
N ALA A 15 -7.60 -16.06 -17.22
CA ALA A 15 -7.11 -15.80 -18.55
C ALA A 15 -6.24 -14.55 -18.45
N SER A 16 -4.93 -14.73 -18.39
CA SER A 16 -3.97 -13.66 -18.63
C SER A 16 -4.27 -13.19 -20.05
N ALA A 17 -5.05 -12.11 -20.17
CA ALA A 17 -5.17 -11.38 -21.41
C ALA A 17 -3.73 -11.13 -21.89
N GLY A 18 -3.41 -11.64 -23.09
CA GLY A 18 -2.04 -11.85 -23.54
C GLY A 18 -1.12 -10.69 -23.21
N ILE A 19 -0.27 -10.89 -22.19
CA ILE A 19 0.85 -10.01 -21.89
C ILE A 19 1.83 -10.23 -23.04
N THR A 20 1.83 -9.28 -23.95
CA THR A 20 2.89 -9.16 -24.94
C THR A 20 4.12 -8.78 -24.15
N VAL A 21 5.11 -9.67 -24.06
CA VAL A 21 6.40 -9.41 -23.40
C VAL A 21 7.04 -8.23 -24.14
N ALA A 22 6.85 -7.04 -23.58
CA ALA A 22 7.44 -5.82 -24.08
C ALA A 22 8.95 -5.89 -23.83
N ALA A 23 9.70 -5.45 -24.83
CA ALA A 23 11.16 -5.47 -24.82
C ALA A 23 11.73 -4.73 -23.59
N ASN A 24 12.60 -5.43 -22.85
CA ASN A 24 13.57 -4.94 -21.86
C ASN A 24 13.42 -3.46 -21.46
N ALA A 25 12.59 -3.21 -20.46
CA ALA A 25 12.48 -1.91 -19.81
C ALA A 25 13.78 -1.56 -19.07
N GLN A 26 14.12 -0.28 -19.11
CA GLN A 26 15.19 0.31 -18.28
C GLN A 26 14.98 -0.09 -16.82
N VAL A 27 16.08 -0.33 -16.09
CA VAL A 27 16.07 -0.55 -14.63
C VAL A 27 15.20 0.54 -14.00
N GLY A 28 14.08 0.13 -13.38
CA GLY A 28 13.02 1.03 -12.93
C GLY A 28 13.48 2.01 -11.85
N THR A 29 12.69 3.05 -11.63
CA THR A 29 12.73 3.84 -10.40
C THR A 29 12.60 2.87 -9.22
N GLY A 30 13.49 3.00 -8.24
CA GLY A 30 13.40 2.18 -7.04
C GLY A 30 12.48 2.88 -6.05
N GLU A 31 11.57 2.13 -5.43
CA GLU A 31 10.61 2.66 -4.46
C GLU A 31 10.80 2.03 -3.08
N THR A 32 10.49 2.78 -2.03
CA THR A 32 10.45 2.27 -0.65
C THR A 32 9.04 1.82 -0.26
N ASN A 33 8.04 2.53 -0.79
CA ASN A 33 6.63 2.18 -0.62
C ASN A 33 6.22 1.25 -1.77
N VAL A 34 5.89 0.00 -1.46
CA VAL A 34 5.59 -1.01 -2.49
C VAL A 34 4.39 -1.88 -2.18
N LYS A 35 3.68 -2.25 -3.23
CA LYS A 35 2.67 -3.30 -3.26
C LYS A 35 3.32 -4.55 -3.84
N VAL A 36 3.26 -5.65 -3.10
CA VAL A 36 3.79 -6.95 -3.48
C VAL A 36 2.62 -7.91 -3.66
N GLU A 37 2.58 -8.57 -4.81
CA GLU A 37 1.54 -9.54 -5.14
C GLU A 37 2.18 -10.91 -5.38
N GLY A 38 1.44 -11.99 -5.08
CA GLY A 38 1.94 -13.34 -5.30
C GLY A 38 1.00 -14.43 -4.82
N PHE A 39 1.57 -15.61 -4.55
CA PHE A 39 0.84 -16.78 -4.09
C PHE A 39 1.54 -17.44 -2.91
N PHE A 40 0.76 -17.79 -1.88
CA PHE A 40 1.15 -18.75 -0.86
C PHE A 40 0.85 -20.16 -1.37
N THR A 41 1.86 -21.02 -1.39
CA THR A 41 1.78 -22.40 -1.89
C THR A 41 1.81 -23.43 -0.77
N GLY A 42 2.21 -23.03 0.44
CA GLY A 42 2.20 -23.87 1.61
C GLY A 42 2.07 -23.08 2.90
N THR A 43 1.87 -23.83 3.98
CA THR A 43 1.75 -23.27 5.31
C THR A 43 2.17 -24.28 6.37
N TYR A 44 2.77 -23.77 7.44
CA TYR A 44 3.11 -24.52 8.64
C TYR A 44 2.37 -23.90 9.83
N SER A 45 1.59 -24.68 10.58
CA SER A 45 0.96 -24.21 11.82
C SER A 45 0.90 -25.29 12.87
N ASN A 46 0.99 -24.89 14.14
CA ASN A 46 0.75 -25.80 15.28
C ASN A 46 -0.75 -25.99 15.57
N ASN A 47 -1.57 -24.98 15.23
CA ASN A 47 -3.00 -24.90 15.53
C ASN A 47 -3.81 -24.53 14.27
N SER A 48 -5.13 -24.29 14.41
CA SER A 48 -5.96 -23.74 13.33
C SER A 48 -5.36 -22.43 12.82
N LEU A 49 -5.19 -22.31 11.50
CA LEU A 49 -4.69 -21.08 10.88
C LEU A 49 -5.59 -19.88 11.21
N PRO A 50 -5.06 -18.66 11.15
CA PRO A 50 -5.87 -17.46 11.25
C PRO A 50 -7.10 -17.56 10.32
N THR A 51 -8.26 -17.13 10.85
CA THR A 51 -9.54 -17.01 10.14
C THR A 51 -10.10 -18.28 9.47
N GLY A 52 -9.60 -19.48 9.82
CA GLY A 52 -10.12 -20.73 9.25
C GLY A 52 -9.54 -21.06 7.87
N ILE A 53 -8.41 -20.44 7.51
CA ILE A 53 -7.60 -20.93 6.39
C ILE A 53 -7.25 -22.40 6.66
N THR A 54 -7.20 -23.23 5.62
CA THR A 54 -6.75 -24.62 5.73
C THR A 54 -5.75 -24.93 4.62
N ALA A 55 -4.89 -25.93 4.83
CA ALA A 55 -3.94 -26.37 3.81
C ALA A 55 -4.62 -26.81 2.50
N GLU A 56 -5.91 -27.21 2.55
CA GLU A 56 -6.70 -27.59 1.36
C GLU A 56 -7.09 -26.40 0.48
N MET A 57 -7.01 -25.17 1.01
CA MET A 57 -7.34 -23.94 0.27
C MET A 57 -6.18 -23.41 -0.57
N LEU A 58 -4.99 -24.01 -0.46
CA LEU A 58 -3.80 -23.58 -1.19
C LEU A 58 -3.87 -24.03 -2.67
N PRO A 59 -3.29 -23.25 -3.60
CA PRO A 59 -2.60 -21.98 -3.38
C PRO A 59 -3.55 -20.81 -3.13
N LEU A 60 -3.10 -19.83 -2.34
CA LEU A 60 -3.86 -18.61 -2.04
C LEU A 60 -3.16 -17.39 -2.62
N ALA A 61 -3.89 -16.50 -3.28
CA ALA A 61 -3.34 -15.24 -3.74
C ALA A 61 -3.17 -14.28 -2.55
N PHE A 62 -2.16 -13.41 -2.61
CA PHE A 62 -1.98 -12.36 -1.61
C PHE A 62 -1.66 -11.00 -2.24
N GLU A 63 -2.00 -9.96 -1.49
CA GLU A 63 -1.60 -8.57 -1.70
C GLU A 63 -0.95 -8.09 -0.40
N LEU A 64 0.25 -7.53 -0.50
CA LEU A 64 1.02 -7.02 0.62
C LEU A 64 1.44 -5.58 0.30
N SER A 65 0.95 -4.61 1.05
CA SER A 65 1.41 -3.22 1.00
C SER A 65 2.44 -2.98 2.09
N ILE A 66 3.56 -2.39 1.71
CA ILE A 66 4.67 -1.98 2.58
C ILE A 66 4.85 -0.48 2.42
N GLU A 67 4.46 0.30 3.41
CA GLU A 67 4.66 1.75 3.46
C GLU A 67 5.75 2.08 4.48
N GLN A 68 6.68 2.96 4.13
CA GLN A 68 7.88 3.28 4.90
C GLN A 68 8.05 4.80 4.96
N ASP A 69 8.00 5.37 6.17
CA ASP A 69 8.42 6.75 6.43
C ASP A 69 9.88 6.76 6.92
N LEU A 70 10.71 7.48 6.19
CA LEU A 70 12.16 7.55 6.34
C LEU A 70 12.57 8.88 6.99
N ILE A 71 12.20 9.10 8.25
CA ILE A 71 12.50 10.34 8.96
C ILE A 71 14.03 10.54 9.12
N ALA A 72 14.79 9.46 9.38
CA ALA A 72 16.25 9.43 9.36
C ALA A 72 16.78 7.98 9.45
N PRO A 73 16.66 7.16 8.39
CA PRO A 73 17.10 5.77 8.45
C PRO A 73 18.60 5.71 8.75
N MET A 74 18.95 5.03 9.84
CA MET A 74 20.34 4.85 10.23
C MET A 74 20.69 3.37 10.32
N ILE A 75 21.85 3.01 9.77
CA ILE A 75 22.41 1.68 9.95
C ILE A 75 22.91 1.60 11.40
N VAL A 76 22.29 0.73 12.17
CA VAL A 76 22.58 0.54 13.59
C VAL A 76 23.58 -0.58 13.79
N GLU A 77 23.47 -1.60 12.93
CA GLU A 77 24.25 -2.81 13.03
C GLU A 77 24.45 -3.42 11.65
N THR A 78 25.68 -3.83 11.38
CA THR A 78 26.04 -4.59 10.18
C THR A 78 26.54 -5.96 10.60
N PHE A 79 25.75 -7.01 10.34
CA PHE A 79 26.14 -8.39 10.56
C PHE A 79 26.65 -9.01 9.27
N GLY A 80 27.93 -8.76 8.96
CA GLY A 80 28.52 -9.23 7.71
C GLY A 80 27.92 -8.53 6.50
N THR A 81 26.98 -9.18 5.82
CA THR A 81 26.28 -8.69 4.62
C THR A 81 24.87 -8.20 4.90
N VAL A 82 24.45 -8.20 6.16
CA VAL A 82 23.12 -7.75 6.61
C VAL A 82 23.27 -6.37 7.25
N ASP A 83 22.54 -5.39 6.73
CA ASP A 83 22.40 -4.07 7.33
C ASP A 83 21.03 -3.95 8.02
N ARG A 84 21.06 -3.58 9.31
CA ARG A 84 19.87 -3.31 10.11
C ARG A 84 19.65 -1.81 10.24
N TYR A 85 18.42 -1.38 9.98
CA TYR A 85 18.00 0.02 10.02
C TYR A 85 17.09 0.29 11.23
N GLU A 86 17.32 1.43 11.88
CA GLU A 86 16.38 2.09 12.80
C GLU A 86 15.94 3.44 12.22
N GLY A 87 14.92 4.06 12.83
CA GLY A 87 14.37 5.34 12.35
C GLY A 87 13.56 5.20 11.07
N VAL A 88 13.00 4.02 10.85
CA VAL A 88 12.07 3.69 9.76
C VAL A 88 10.73 3.41 10.42
N GLU A 89 9.74 4.25 10.16
CA GLU A 89 8.36 3.92 10.53
C GLU A 89 7.76 3.11 9.39
N GLN A 90 7.07 2.02 9.71
CA GLN A 90 6.63 1.09 8.69
C GLN A 90 5.20 0.63 8.94
N THR A 91 4.37 0.69 7.91
CA THR A 91 3.02 0.14 7.90
C THR A 91 2.95 -1.01 6.91
N PHE A 92 2.41 -2.14 7.37
CA PHE A 92 2.17 -3.35 6.59
C PHE A 92 0.69 -3.60 6.51
N THR A 93 0.19 -3.84 5.31
CA THR A 93 -1.16 -4.38 5.10
C THR A 93 -1.07 -5.64 4.29
N VAL A 94 -1.55 -6.76 4.82
CA VAL A 94 -1.65 -8.04 4.12
C VAL A 94 -3.11 -8.38 3.88
N LYS A 95 -3.43 -8.79 2.66
CA LYS A 95 -4.71 -9.38 2.27
C LYS A 95 -4.44 -10.72 1.61
N VAL A 96 -5.22 -11.73 1.97
CA VAL A 96 -5.19 -13.05 1.38
C VAL A 96 -6.54 -13.34 0.76
N PHE A 97 -6.52 -13.85 -0.47
CA PHE A 97 -7.70 -14.08 -1.27
C PHE A 97 -7.91 -15.57 -1.54
N ASP A 98 -9.18 -15.99 -1.59
CA ASP A 98 -9.57 -17.32 -2.06
C ASP A 98 -9.50 -17.44 -3.60
N GLU A 99 -9.84 -18.61 -4.13
CA GLU A 99 -9.85 -18.89 -5.58
C GLU A 99 -10.84 -18.05 -6.40
N VAL A 100 -11.82 -17.40 -5.74
CA VAL A 100 -12.84 -16.54 -6.36
C VAL A 100 -12.47 -15.05 -6.22
N GLY A 101 -11.40 -14.74 -5.48
CA GLY A 101 -10.94 -13.37 -5.23
C GLY A 101 -11.60 -12.70 -4.03
N ASN A 102 -12.26 -13.45 -3.13
CA ASN A 102 -12.76 -12.89 -1.88
C ASN A 102 -11.63 -12.78 -0.86
N VAL A 103 -11.61 -11.69 -0.10
CA VAL A 103 -10.68 -11.52 1.02
C VAL A 103 -11.09 -12.46 2.17
N ILE A 104 -10.20 -13.40 2.52
CA ILE A 104 -10.41 -14.37 3.61
C ILE A 104 -9.56 -14.09 4.85
N TYR A 105 -8.55 -13.23 4.70
CA TYR A 105 -7.74 -12.70 5.79
C TYR A 105 -7.23 -11.32 5.39
N GLU A 106 -7.32 -10.39 6.33
CA GLU A 106 -6.80 -9.03 6.19
C GLU A 106 -6.23 -8.58 7.53
N GLU A 107 -5.01 -8.06 7.51
CA GLU A 107 -4.36 -7.48 8.69
C GLU A 107 -3.51 -6.27 8.26
N ALA A 108 -3.73 -5.15 8.95
CA ALA A 108 -2.96 -3.92 8.77
C ALA A 108 -2.31 -3.53 10.10
N ARG A 109 -1.00 -3.25 10.09
CA ARG A 109 -0.21 -2.93 11.29
C ARG A 109 0.86 -1.90 10.98
N SER A 110 1.04 -0.97 11.91
CA SER A 110 2.12 0.00 11.89
C SER A 110 3.12 -0.26 13.01
N SER A 111 4.39 0.08 12.79
CA SER A 111 5.40 0.17 13.86
C SER A 111 5.04 1.22 14.91
N LEU A 112 4.09 2.10 14.62
CA LEU A 112 3.52 3.09 15.55
C LEU A 112 2.38 2.54 16.42
N ASP A 113 1.89 1.32 16.15
CA ASP A 113 0.77 0.73 16.89
C ASP A 113 1.25 0.16 18.23
N GLY A 114 0.94 0.84 19.33
CA GLY A 114 1.17 0.36 20.70
C GLY A 114 2.53 0.76 21.29
N GLU A 115 2.95 0.09 22.37
CA GLU A 115 4.31 0.19 22.92
C GLU A 115 5.19 -0.79 22.15
N PRO A 116 6.05 -0.36 21.20
CA PRO A 116 6.84 -1.28 20.41
C PRO A 116 7.90 -1.94 21.29
N ASP A 117 7.74 -3.22 21.61
CA ASP A 117 8.73 -3.98 22.37
C ASP A 117 9.99 -4.28 21.54
N LEU A 118 9.86 -4.44 20.21
CA LEU A 118 10.98 -4.59 19.30
C LEU A 118 10.54 -4.35 17.84
N PHE A 119 11.19 -3.41 17.17
CA PHE A 119 11.05 -3.21 15.73
C PHE A 119 12.44 -3.31 15.07
N SER A 120 12.51 -3.97 13.91
CA SER A 120 13.71 -3.96 13.08
C SER A 120 13.40 -4.19 11.62
N VAL A 121 13.93 -3.32 10.76
CA VAL A 121 14.06 -3.59 9.33
C VAL A 121 15.49 -4.04 9.08
N ALA A 122 15.64 -5.21 8.48
CA ALA A 122 16.92 -5.75 8.06
C ALA A 122 16.89 -6.00 6.56
N THR A 123 17.96 -5.59 5.88
CA THR A 123 18.17 -5.89 4.47
C THR A 123 19.50 -6.57 4.31
N SER A 124 19.65 -7.36 3.26
CA SER A 124 20.93 -8.01 3.00
C SER A 124 21.16 -8.21 1.53
N LEU A 125 22.42 -8.13 1.13
CA LEU A 125 22.92 -8.67 -0.14
C LEU A 125 23.09 -10.19 -0.11
N ALA A 126 23.05 -10.79 1.08
CA ALA A 126 23.35 -12.20 1.34
C ALA A 126 22.87 -12.59 2.75
N LEU A 127 21.56 -12.85 2.93
CA LEU A 127 21.09 -13.38 4.21
C LEU A 127 21.71 -14.78 4.45
N PRO A 128 22.20 -15.10 5.66
CA PRO A 128 22.65 -16.45 5.99
C PRO A 128 21.47 -17.41 5.85
N GLN A 129 21.51 -18.25 4.83
CA GLN A 129 20.47 -19.26 4.61
C GLN A 129 20.85 -20.56 5.32
N ALA A 130 19.89 -21.48 5.44
CA ALA A 130 20.19 -22.88 5.73
C ALA A 130 21.36 -23.36 4.84
N LEU A 131 22.20 -24.25 5.37
CA LEU A 131 23.54 -24.68 4.91
C LEU A 131 23.71 -25.04 3.41
N GLN A 132 22.68 -24.96 2.57
CA GLN A 132 22.66 -25.42 1.18
C GLN A 132 22.15 -24.39 0.16
N ALA A 133 21.69 -23.19 0.55
CA ALA A 133 21.24 -22.18 -0.41
C ALA A 133 22.34 -21.14 -0.71
N PRO A 134 22.46 -20.68 -1.97
CA PRO A 134 23.37 -19.58 -2.29
C PRO A 134 22.94 -18.29 -1.55
N PRO A 135 23.90 -17.42 -1.18
CA PRO A 135 23.56 -16.11 -0.65
C PRO A 135 22.76 -15.32 -1.68
N ARG A 136 21.75 -14.57 -1.20
CA ARG A 136 20.86 -13.77 -2.04
C ARG A 136 20.39 -12.52 -1.33
N GLU A 137 19.89 -11.59 -2.14
CA GLU A 137 19.25 -10.39 -1.67
C GLU A 137 18.02 -10.73 -0.83
N GLY A 138 17.80 -10.00 0.25
CA GLY A 138 16.64 -10.24 1.08
C GLY A 138 16.23 -9.00 1.86
N PHE A 139 14.93 -8.89 2.05
CA PHE A 139 14.26 -7.93 2.90
C PHE A 139 13.62 -8.71 4.04
N ALA A 140 13.89 -8.31 5.27
CA ALA A 140 13.29 -8.89 6.46
C ALA A 140 12.80 -7.78 7.37
N THR A 141 11.61 -7.96 7.91
CA THR A 141 10.99 -7.01 8.83
C THR A 141 10.21 -7.78 9.89
N GLN A 142 10.16 -7.22 11.09
CA GLN A 142 9.47 -7.80 12.24
C GLN A 142 8.68 -6.71 12.94
N LEU A 143 7.36 -6.89 13.01
CA LEU A 143 6.45 -6.07 13.82
C LEU A 143 5.99 -6.86 15.03
N HIS A 144 6.35 -6.38 16.22
CA HIS A 144 5.88 -6.93 17.50
C HIS A 144 4.95 -5.91 18.16
N PHE A 145 3.77 -6.35 18.57
CA PHE A 145 2.77 -5.48 19.18
C PHE A 145 1.93 -6.23 20.21
N ALA A 146 1.35 -5.48 21.14
CA ALA A 146 0.43 -6.01 22.14
C ALA A 146 -0.90 -5.27 22.03
N ASP A 147 -1.99 -6.00 21.87
CA ASP A 147 -3.36 -5.48 21.82
C ASP A 147 -4.24 -6.14 22.89
N GLU A 148 -5.54 -5.79 22.92
CA GLU A 148 -6.51 -6.41 23.83
C GLU A 148 -6.63 -7.94 23.65
N ALA A 149 -6.16 -8.44 22.51
CA ALA A 149 -6.22 -9.84 22.08
C ALA A 149 -4.92 -10.62 22.33
N GLY A 150 -3.87 -9.98 22.88
CA GLY A 150 -2.62 -10.61 23.29
C GLY A 150 -1.38 -9.98 22.66
N TYR A 151 -0.26 -10.70 22.76
CA TYR A 151 0.95 -10.34 22.03
C TYR A 151 0.87 -10.92 20.63
N ARG A 152 1.30 -10.14 19.66
CA ARG A 152 1.29 -10.53 18.26
C ARG A 152 2.60 -10.18 17.60
N ARG A 153 2.97 -11.03 16.65
CA ARG A 153 4.17 -10.90 15.86
C ARG A 153 3.86 -11.18 14.40
N LEU A 154 4.25 -10.24 13.56
CA LEU A 154 4.21 -10.35 12.11
C LEU A 154 5.64 -10.23 11.58
N ASP A 155 6.22 -11.33 11.09
CA ASP A 155 7.49 -11.26 10.36
C ASP A 155 7.24 -11.47 8.87
N LEU A 156 7.91 -10.68 8.06
CA LEU A 156 7.95 -10.87 6.62
C LEU A 156 9.41 -11.06 6.20
N TYR A 157 9.64 -12.09 5.41
CA TYR A 157 10.90 -12.34 4.71
C TYR A 157 10.61 -12.39 3.21
N LEU A 158 11.27 -11.54 2.44
CA LEU A 158 11.15 -11.45 1.00
C LEU A 158 12.53 -11.60 0.37
N GLY A 159 12.67 -12.46 -0.63
CA GLY A 159 13.98 -12.80 -1.22
C GLY A 159 14.81 -13.76 -0.35
N ALA A 160 14.46 -13.94 0.92
CA ALA A 160 15.01 -14.97 1.79
C ALA A 160 13.89 -15.80 2.41
N VAL A 161 14.14 -17.11 2.58
CA VAL A 161 13.24 -18.00 3.32
C VAL A 161 13.86 -18.34 4.66
N SER A 162 12.99 -18.55 5.63
CA SER A 162 13.29 -19.10 6.93
C SER A 162 13.68 -20.58 6.85
N GLU A 163 14.19 -21.14 7.93
CA GLU A 163 14.45 -22.59 8.02
C GLU A 163 13.16 -23.43 8.00
N PHE A 164 12.03 -22.86 8.43
CA PHE A 164 10.72 -23.53 8.46
C PHE A 164 10.25 -23.93 7.06
N TYR A 165 10.61 -23.13 6.06
CA TYR A 165 10.37 -23.42 4.65
C TYR A 165 10.77 -24.85 4.23
N PHE A 166 11.88 -25.36 4.77
CA PHE A 166 12.39 -26.69 4.43
C PHE A 166 11.84 -27.82 5.31
N TRP A 167 11.27 -27.50 6.46
CA TRP A 167 10.78 -28.53 7.40
C TRP A 167 9.58 -29.29 6.83
N ASP A 168 8.74 -28.62 6.05
CA ASP A 168 7.59 -29.24 5.37
C ASP A 168 7.92 -29.87 4.01
N GLY A 169 9.19 -29.84 3.60
CA GLY A 169 9.65 -30.48 2.36
C GLY A 169 9.41 -29.68 1.09
N GLY A 170 9.21 -28.36 1.18
CA GLY A 170 9.19 -27.45 0.03
C GLY A 170 10.50 -27.45 -0.75
N PRO A 171 10.56 -26.84 -1.96
CA PRO A 171 9.49 -26.11 -2.67
C PRO A 171 8.37 -27.01 -3.24
N PHE A 172 7.15 -26.47 -3.33
CA PHE A 172 5.94 -27.20 -3.70
C PHE A 172 5.48 -26.95 -5.15
N SER A 173 5.99 -25.90 -5.82
CA SER A 173 5.71 -25.62 -7.23
C SER A 173 6.97 -25.38 -8.09
N ALA A 174 6.81 -25.31 -9.41
CA ALA A 174 7.89 -25.02 -10.34
C ALA A 174 8.32 -23.54 -10.26
N GLU A 175 7.36 -22.64 -10.12
CA GLU A 175 7.55 -21.20 -9.94
C GLU A 175 8.29 -20.92 -8.64
N GLU A 176 7.91 -21.61 -7.57
CA GLU A 176 8.56 -21.53 -6.27
C GLU A 176 10.00 -22.06 -6.32
N ASN A 177 10.24 -23.16 -7.04
CA ASN A 177 11.60 -23.62 -7.35
C ASN A 177 12.40 -22.55 -8.11
N MET A 178 11.80 -21.87 -9.09
CA MET A 178 12.45 -20.81 -9.85
C MET A 178 12.78 -19.61 -8.97
N ALA A 179 11.80 -19.11 -8.20
CA ALA A 179 11.97 -18.06 -7.21
C ALA A 179 13.12 -18.41 -6.24
N PHE A 180 13.20 -19.67 -5.84
CA PHE A 180 14.19 -20.13 -4.89
C PHE A 180 15.60 -20.25 -5.48
N PHE A 181 15.76 -20.95 -6.61
CA PHE A 181 17.07 -21.29 -7.18
C PHE A 181 17.62 -20.25 -8.17
N GLN A 182 16.76 -19.39 -8.69
CA GLN A 182 17.08 -18.34 -9.66
C GLN A 182 16.33 -17.05 -9.33
N PRO A 183 16.46 -16.51 -8.10
CA PRO A 183 15.78 -15.28 -7.74
C PRO A 183 16.26 -14.14 -8.62
N GLU A 184 15.34 -13.26 -8.97
CA GLU A 184 15.70 -11.98 -9.59
C GLU A 184 16.33 -11.04 -8.53
N PRO A 185 17.04 -9.97 -8.94
CA PRO A 185 17.37 -8.90 -8.00
C PRO A 185 16.10 -8.33 -7.36
N LEU A 186 16.08 -8.26 -6.03
CA LEU A 186 15.00 -7.70 -5.23
C LEU A 186 15.12 -6.17 -5.15
N PHE A 187 16.34 -5.66 -5.06
CA PHE A 187 16.57 -4.22 -4.87
C PHE A 187 17.08 -3.54 -6.14
N ALA A 188 16.62 -2.31 -6.38
CA ALA A 188 17.09 -1.44 -7.46
C ALA A 188 18.35 -0.65 -7.05
N SER A 189 18.48 -0.30 -5.77
CA SER A 189 19.62 0.45 -5.22
C SER A 189 19.92 0.09 -3.77
N TYR A 190 21.20 0.20 -3.41
CA TYR A 190 21.73 0.05 -2.04
C TYR A 190 22.34 1.35 -1.49
N GLY A 191 22.20 2.46 -2.22
CA GLY A 191 22.73 3.75 -1.81
C GLY A 191 21.86 4.39 -0.72
N GLY A 192 22.04 3.97 0.54
CA GLY A 192 21.20 4.40 1.67
C GLY A 192 20.22 3.31 2.07
N PHE A 193 19.00 3.68 2.46
CA PHE A 193 17.93 2.71 2.70
C PHE A 193 17.56 2.03 1.35
N PRO A 194 17.53 0.69 1.26
CA PRO A 194 17.34 0.00 -0.02
C PRO A 194 15.99 0.30 -0.66
N THR A 195 15.98 0.42 -1.98
CA THR A 195 14.76 0.59 -2.77
C THR A 195 14.44 -0.69 -3.54
N PHE A 196 13.17 -1.08 -3.56
CA PHE A 196 12.69 -2.26 -4.26
C PHE A 196 12.75 -2.08 -5.77
N ARG A 197 13.02 -3.17 -6.48
CA ARG A 197 12.90 -3.23 -7.93
C ARG A 197 11.43 -3.47 -8.31
N VAL A 198 10.80 -2.47 -8.91
CA VAL A 198 9.42 -2.58 -9.40
C VAL A 198 9.33 -3.33 -10.74
N GLY A 199 8.18 -3.96 -10.98
CA GLY A 199 7.85 -4.76 -12.16
C GLY A 199 7.49 -6.21 -11.82
N GLU A 200 7.58 -7.09 -12.82
CA GLU A 200 7.60 -8.53 -12.59
C GLU A 200 8.80 -8.86 -11.69
N ASN A 201 8.55 -9.58 -10.60
CA ASN A 201 9.58 -9.92 -9.64
C ASN A 201 9.28 -11.28 -8.99
N LEU A 202 10.14 -12.25 -9.22
CA LEU A 202 9.98 -13.61 -8.71
C LEU A 202 10.92 -13.86 -7.53
N GLN A 203 10.38 -13.75 -6.31
CA GLN A 203 11.09 -13.95 -5.05
C GLN A 203 10.37 -14.97 -4.21
N PRO A 204 11.08 -15.74 -3.38
CA PRO A 204 10.42 -16.44 -2.31
C PRO A 204 9.90 -15.44 -1.27
N ILE A 205 8.82 -15.80 -0.61
CA ILE A 205 8.24 -15.02 0.49
C ILE A 205 7.83 -15.96 1.62
N ASP A 206 8.16 -15.58 2.85
CA ASP A 206 7.66 -16.17 4.08
C ASP A 206 6.95 -15.09 4.89
N LEU A 207 5.73 -15.39 5.34
CA LEU A 207 4.93 -14.57 6.25
C LEU A 207 4.68 -15.35 7.53
N TYR A 208 5.27 -14.91 8.63
CA TYR A 208 5.07 -15.46 9.96
C TYR A 208 4.03 -14.64 10.70
N VAL A 209 2.94 -15.27 11.12
CA VAL A 209 1.88 -14.68 11.94
C VAL A 209 1.80 -15.46 13.25
N ASP A 210 2.04 -14.79 14.36
CA ASP A 210 1.97 -15.39 15.69
C ASP A 210 1.09 -14.53 16.57
N ARG A 211 0.11 -15.20 17.18
CA ARG A 211 -0.73 -14.69 18.23
C ARG A 211 -0.48 -15.59 19.42
N SER A 212 0.43 -15.19 20.28
CA SER A 212 0.70 -15.89 21.53
C SER A 212 0.39 -14.97 22.69
N THR A 213 -0.11 -15.53 23.79
CA THR A 213 0.03 -14.82 25.05
C THR A 213 1.54 -14.61 25.26
N PRO A 214 2.00 -13.37 25.54
CA PRO A 214 3.43 -13.06 25.52
C PRO A 214 4.15 -14.12 26.35
N PRO A 215 5.12 -14.85 25.78
CA PRO A 215 5.97 -15.69 26.58
C PRO A 215 6.50 -14.78 27.67
N ASN A 216 6.29 -15.14 28.92
CA ASN A 216 6.85 -14.40 30.03
C ASN A 216 8.38 -14.64 29.93
N PHE A 217 9.06 -13.94 29.02
CA PHE A 217 10.45 -14.19 28.62
C PHE A 217 11.41 -14.00 29.82
N GLY A 218 10.92 -13.39 30.91
CA GLY A 218 11.62 -13.20 32.18
C GLY A 218 11.36 -14.25 33.27
N ASP A 219 10.30 -15.07 33.19
CA ASP A 219 9.91 -15.96 34.29
C ASP A 219 9.99 -17.44 33.88
N ASN A 220 11.11 -18.04 34.29
CA ASN A 220 11.40 -19.48 34.41
C ASN A 220 10.30 -20.46 33.93
N PRO A 221 10.51 -21.23 32.84
CA PRO A 221 9.52 -22.09 32.17
C PRO A 221 9.04 -23.31 32.97
N THR A 222 9.39 -23.44 34.26
CA THR A 222 9.14 -24.66 35.04
C THR A 222 7.90 -24.63 35.93
N ASN A 223 7.23 -23.49 36.10
CA ASN A 223 6.12 -23.38 37.06
C ASN A 223 4.75 -23.28 36.37
N GLY A 224 4.36 -24.38 35.74
CA GLY A 224 3.02 -24.58 35.18
C GLY A 224 2.90 -23.96 33.79
N ILE A 225 2.98 -24.79 32.75
CA ILE A 225 2.51 -24.42 31.42
C ILE A 225 1.04 -24.01 31.63
N PRO A 226 0.66 -22.73 31.43
CA PRO A 226 -0.74 -22.35 31.46
C PRO A 226 -1.47 -23.26 30.48
N GLU A 227 -2.68 -23.70 30.85
CA GLU A 227 -3.56 -24.41 29.94
C GLU A 227 -3.56 -23.68 28.60
N GLU A 228 -3.15 -24.37 27.52
CA GLU A 228 -2.99 -23.78 26.19
C GLU A 228 -4.25 -22.97 25.87
N ASN A 229 -4.08 -21.66 25.72
CA ASN A 229 -5.19 -20.82 25.33
C ASN A 229 -5.58 -21.25 23.90
N PRO A 230 -6.82 -21.72 23.66
CA PRO A 230 -7.22 -22.18 22.32
C PRO A 230 -7.14 -21.08 21.25
N ASP A 231 -7.02 -19.81 21.68
CA ASP A 231 -6.84 -18.65 20.80
C ASP A 231 -5.37 -18.37 20.45
N ASP A 232 -4.42 -19.08 21.05
CA ASP A 232 -2.99 -18.94 20.74
C ASP A 232 -2.67 -19.78 19.50
N TYR A 233 -2.06 -19.16 18.49
CA TYR A 233 -1.64 -19.84 17.27
C TYR A 233 -0.38 -19.19 16.71
N PHE A 234 0.43 -19.99 16.03
CA PHE A 234 1.36 -19.45 15.04
C PHE A 234 1.13 -20.14 13.70
N ALA A 235 1.29 -19.36 12.64
CA ALA A 235 1.17 -19.79 11.27
C ALA A 235 2.32 -19.18 10.47
N VAL A 236 2.94 -19.99 9.62
CA VAL A 236 3.89 -19.54 8.61
C VAL A 236 3.24 -19.82 7.27
N PHE A 237 3.10 -18.80 6.43
CA PHE A 237 2.75 -18.94 5.03
C PHE A 237 4.01 -18.78 4.21
N TYR A 238 4.20 -19.62 3.21
CA TYR A 238 5.33 -19.50 2.30
C TYR A 238 4.90 -19.70 0.85
N GLY A 239 5.62 -19.06 -0.05
CA GLY A 239 5.34 -19.13 -1.48
C GLY A 239 6.25 -18.21 -2.28
N TYR A 240 5.69 -17.51 -3.26
CA TYR A 240 6.46 -16.64 -4.16
C TYR A 240 5.70 -15.38 -4.57
N THR A 241 6.45 -14.33 -4.89
CA THR A 241 5.95 -13.09 -5.49
C THR A 241 5.84 -13.22 -7.00
N THR A 242 4.92 -12.46 -7.61
CA THR A 242 4.82 -12.30 -9.06
C THR A 242 5.13 -10.87 -9.48
N THR A 243 4.74 -9.89 -8.68
CA THR A 243 4.84 -8.47 -9.01
C THR A 243 5.22 -7.67 -7.78
N ILE A 244 6.08 -6.68 -7.95
CA ILE A 244 6.30 -5.59 -7.00
C ILE A 244 5.98 -4.29 -7.74
N SER A 245 5.04 -3.49 -7.27
CA SER A 245 4.72 -2.19 -7.85
C SER A 245 4.92 -1.08 -6.82
N ALA A 246 5.17 0.14 -7.28
CA ALA A 246 5.14 1.32 -6.43
C ALA A 246 3.78 1.41 -5.71
N LEU A 247 3.77 1.70 -4.42
CA LEU A 247 2.59 2.28 -3.79
C LEU A 247 2.59 3.75 -4.17
N ILE A 248 1.73 4.07 -5.12
CA ILE A 248 1.39 5.45 -5.43
C ILE A 248 0.60 5.96 -4.24
N GLN A 249 1.19 6.88 -3.47
CA GLN A 249 0.47 7.62 -2.45
C GLN A 249 -0.37 8.67 -3.16
N ASP A 250 -1.66 8.68 -2.86
CA ASP A 250 -2.67 9.60 -3.38
C ASP A 250 -3.53 9.94 -2.15
N LEU A 251 -3.08 10.95 -1.40
CA LEU A 251 -3.57 11.23 -0.05
C LEU A 251 -4.99 11.82 -0.07
N ASP A 252 -5.32 12.60 -1.08
CA ASP A 252 -6.62 13.24 -1.26
C ASP A 252 -7.61 12.42 -2.09
N GLY A 253 -7.13 11.36 -2.74
CA GLY A 253 -7.92 10.39 -3.50
C GLY A 253 -8.39 10.94 -4.85
N ASP A 254 -7.65 11.88 -5.42
CA ASP A 254 -7.97 12.49 -6.71
C ASP A 254 -7.54 11.62 -7.92
N GLY A 255 -6.76 10.57 -7.66
CA GLY A 255 -6.26 9.61 -8.64
C GLY A 255 -4.87 9.94 -9.21
N ILE A 256 -4.21 10.99 -8.73
CA ILE A 256 -2.86 11.41 -9.12
C ILE A 256 -1.89 11.17 -7.96
N PRO A 257 -0.71 10.57 -8.20
CA PRO A 257 0.30 10.43 -7.17
C PRO A 257 0.71 11.77 -6.54
N ASP A 258 0.80 11.84 -5.21
CA ASP A 258 1.24 13.01 -4.42
C ASP A 258 2.58 13.59 -4.93
N GLU A 259 3.47 12.75 -5.47
CA GLU A 259 4.78 13.17 -6.00
C GLU A 259 4.69 13.96 -7.32
N THR A 260 3.59 13.77 -8.06
CA THR A 260 3.27 14.46 -9.31
C THR A 260 2.13 15.47 -9.16
N ASP A 261 1.42 15.42 -8.04
CA ASP A 261 0.30 16.28 -7.73
C ASP A 261 0.77 17.68 -7.30
N SER A 262 0.19 18.69 -7.94
CA SER A 262 0.41 20.11 -7.64
C SER A 262 -0.56 20.64 -6.59
N CYS A 263 -1.63 19.90 -6.28
CA CYS A 263 -2.73 20.26 -5.40
C CYS A 263 -2.88 19.27 -4.23
N VAL A 264 -1.89 19.27 -3.32
CA VAL A 264 -1.76 18.40 -2.11
C VAL A 264 -3.06 18.05 -1.35
N GLU A 265 -4.08 18.90 -1.39
CA GLU A 265 -5.42 18.60 -0.86
C GLU A 265 -6.48 19.04 -1.87
N SER A 266 -6.83 18.15 -2.80
CA SER A 266 -7.86 18.39 -3.80
C SER A 266 -9.27 18.34 -3.24
N LEU A 267 -10.12 19.23 -3.72
CA LEU A 267 -11.54 19.27 -3.40
C LEU A 267 -12.30 18.20 -4.22
N THR A 268 -12.33 16.94 -3.77
CA THR A 268 -12.84 15.76 -4.53
C THR A 268 -14.37 15.58 -4.60
N ASN A 269 -15.16 16.65 -4.45
CA ASN A 269 -16.61 16.57 -4.66
C ASN A 269 -16.95 16.15 -6.10
N GLU A 270 -17.99 15.34 -6.32
CA GLU A 270 -18.37 14.85 -7.67
C GLU A 270 -18.65 15.99 -8.67
N THR A 271 -19.22 17.09 -8.19
CA THR A 271 -19.55 18.28 -8.98
C THR A 271 -18.95 19.54 -8.37
N VAL A 272 -18.77 20.56 -9.20
CA VAL A 272 -18.21 21.85 -8.76
C VAL A 272 -19.25 22.61 -7.95
N VAL A 273 -18.95 22.87 -6.67
CA VAL A 273 -19.83 23.56 -5.72
C VAL A 273 -19.23 24.89 -5.28
N PHE A 274 -20.01 25.97 -5.37
CA PHE A 274 -19.63 27.30 -4.88
C PHE A 274 -20.33 27.66 -3.56
N GLY A 275 -19.63 28.37 -2.67
CA GLY A 275 -20.21 28.97 -1.45
C GLY A 275 -20.92 27.98 -0.53
N GLY A 276 -20.47 26.71 -0.49
CA GLY A 276 -21.00 25.67 0.38
C GLY A 276 -22.41 25.14 0.04
N GLY A 277 -22.95 25.45 -1.14
CA GLY A 277 -24.28 24.94 -1.51
C GLY A 277 -24.78 25.22 -2.93
N TYR A 278 -24.03 25.95 -3.76
CA TYR A 278 -24.39 26.19 -5.16
C TYR A 278 -23.68 25.18 -6.06
N ASP A 279 -24.30 24.01 -6.23
CA ASP A 279 -23.86 22.99 -7.19
C ASP A 279 -24.08 23.47 -8.63
N SER A 280 -23.01 23.47 -9.42
CA SER A 280 -23.04 23.84 -10.83
C SER A 280 -23.65 22.77 -11.74
N GLY A 281 -23.68 21.51 -11.30
CA GLY A 281 -23.99 20.32 -12.10
C GLY A 281 -22.89 19.92 -13.09
N VAL A 282 -21.74 20.60 -13.05
CA VAL A 282 -20.55 20.27 -13.87
C VAL A 282 -19.67 19.32 -13.06
N THR A 283 -19.29 18.20 -13.66
CA THR A 283 -18.38 17.22 -13.05
C THR A 283 -17.05 17.88 -12.70
N ASN A 284 -16.61 17.67 -11.46
CA ASN A 284 -15.35 18.21 -10.96
C ASN A 284 -14.19 17.30 -11.38
N GLN A 285 -13.70 17.51 -12.59
CA GLN A 285 -12.61 16.70 -13.15
C GLN A 285 -11.26 17.11 -12.53
N VAL A 286 -10.34 16.15 -12.45
CA VAL A 286 -8.92 16.33 -12.10
C VAL A 286 -8.12 16.53 -13.38
N ASP A 287 -7.22 17.50 -13.40
CA ASP A 287 -6.35 17.77 -14.56
C ASP A 287 -5.02 16.99 -14.50
N GLU A 288 -4.17 17.16 -15.52
CA GLU A 288 -2.86 16.49 -15.60
C GLU A 288 -1.89 16.91 -14.48
N SER A 289 -2.20 17.98 -13.73
CA SER A 289 -1.42 18.44 -12.59
C SER A 289 -1.95 17.97 -11.24
N GLY A 290 -3.01 17.15 -11.20
CA GLY A 290 -3.63 16.72 -9.94
C GLY A 290 -4.54 17.77 -9.30
N CYS A 291 -4.90 18.83 -10.03
CA CYS A 291 -5.83 19.82 -9.48
C CYS A 291 -7.24 19.57 -10.00
N THR A 292 -8.23 19.59 -9.11
CA THR A 292 -9.63 19.60 -9.54
C THR A 292 -10.03 20.99 -10.07
N ILE A 293 -11.15 21.04 -10.79
CA ILE A 293 -11.76 22.32 -11.19
C ILE A 293 -12.03 23.21 -9.97
N MET A 294 -12.49 22.62 -8.86
CA MET A 294 -12.73 23.35 -7.61
C MET A 294 -11.43 23.94 -7.03
N ASP A 295 -10.31 23.23 -7.10
CA ASP A 295 -9.02 23.73 -6.60
C ASP A 295 -8.54 24.94 -7.40
N ARG A 296 -8.76 24.94 -8.72
CA ARG A 296 -8.45 26.11 -9.55
C ARG A 296 -9.27 27.35 -9.18
N TYR A 297 -10.51 27.16 -8.71
CA TYR A 297 -11.31 28.27 -8.16
C TYR A 297 -10.82 28.67 -6.76
N ALA A 298 -10.49 27.72 -5.90
CA ALA A 298 -9.97 28.00 -4.56
C ALA A 298 -8.63 28.75 -4.60
N ALA A 299 -7.77 28.45 -5.58
CA ALA A 299 -6.53 29.17 -5.81
C ALA A 299 -6.74 30.67 -6.09
N CYS A 300 -7.86 31.04 -6.74
CA CYS A 300 -8.18 32.45 -6.99
C CYS A 300 -8.50 33.24 -5.71
N ASP A 301 -9.14 32.60 -4.71
CA ASP A 301 -9.45 33.26 -3.44
C ASP A 301 -8.18 33.59 -2.66
N ALA A 302 -7.15 32.76 -2.78
CA ALA A 302 -5.85 32.99 -2.15
C ALA A 302 -5.09 34.20 -2.76
N GLU A 303 -5.32 34.51 -4.04
CA GLU A 303 -4.66 35.61 -4.75
C GLU A 303 -5.39 36.96 -4.66
N ALA A 304 -6.62 36.97 -4.15
CA ALA A 304 -7.41 38.19 -4.07
C ALA A 304 -6.73 39.23 -3.16
N PRO A 305 -6.37 40.43 -3.66
CA PRO A 305 -5.81 41.46 -2.80
C PRO A 305 -6.86 41.88 -1.76
N PRO A 306 -6.46 42.13 -0.48
CA PRO A 306 -7.39 42.49 0.56
C PRO A 306 -8.17 43.72 0.14
N MET A 307 -9.49 43.56 -0.01
CA MET A 307 -10.35 44.67 -0.41
C MET A 307 -10.29 45.77 0.66
N PRO A 308 -10.06 47.04 0.28
CA PRO A 308 -10.11 48.12 1.25
C PRO A 308 -11.49 48.17 1.90
N PRO A 309 -11.58 48.47 3.21
CA PRO A 309 -12.84 48.43 3.94
C PRO A 309 -13.89 49.29 3.24
N ALA A 310 -15.02 48.66 2.90
CA ALA A 310 -16.14 49.35 2.27
C ALA A 310 -16.61 50.49 3.19
N GLY A 311 -16.42 51.73 2.74
CA GLY A 311 -16.88 52.90 3.49
C GLY A 311 -18.40 52.90 3.68
N PRO A 312 -18.94 53.63 4.67
CA PRO A 312 -20.33 53.54 5.14
C PRO A 312 -21.42 53.95 4.13
N VAL A 313 -21.08 54.24 2.88
CA VAL A 313 -21.98 54.80 1.87
C VAL A 313 -21.97 54.03 0.55
N PHE A 314 -21.08 53.05 0.38
CA PHE A 314 -21.03 52.24 -0.83
C PHE A 314 -21.43 50.81 -0.49
N SER A 315 -22.59 50.39 -0.99
CA SER A 315 -22.92 48.97 -1.07
C SER A 315 -21.82 48.32 -1.90
N ALA A 316 -20.89 47.63 -1.26
CA ALA A 316 -19.85 46.89 -1.95
C ALA A 316 -20.56 45.83 -2.80
N PHE A 317 -20.48 45.97 -4.11
CA PHE A 317 -20.94 44.94 -5.01
C PHE A 317 -19.95 43.78 -4.88
N THR A 318 -20.36 42.73 -4.16
CA THR A 318 -19.60 41.48 -4.07
C THR A 318 -19.92 40.68 -5.33
N GLY A 319 -18.97 40.66 -6.25
CA GLY A 319 -19.03 39.82 -7.44
C GLY A 319 -17.73 39.01 -7.57
N PRO A 320 -17.72 38.03 -8.48
CA PRO A 320 -16.53 37.23 -8.71
C PRO A 320 -15.34 38.11 -9.11
N SER A 321 -14.18 37.78 -8.59
CA SER A 321 -12.89 38.34 -8.95
C SER A 321 -12.58 38.08 -10.42
N TYR A 322 -11.63 38.86 -10.97
CA TYR A 322 -11.16 38.62 -12.34
C TYR A 322 -10.61 37.19 -12.49
N CYS A 323 -9.87 36.69 -11.50
CA CYS A 323 -9.31 35.34 -11.50
C CYS A 323 -10.42 34.29 -11.67
N GLU A 324 -11.43 34.28 -10.78
CA GLU A 324 -12.52 33.29 -10.85
C GLU A 324 -13.27 33.36 -12.18
N THR A 325 -13.45 34.57 -12.74
CA THR A 325 -14.09 34.69 -14.06
C THR A 325 -13.25 34.12 -15.20
N GLN A 326 -11.92 34.08 -15.06
CA GLN A 326 -11.01 33.51 -16.06
C GLN A 326 -10.90 31.99 -15.98
N VAL A 327 -11.07 31.38 -14.80
CA VAL A 327 -10.94 29.91 -14.62
C VAL A 327 -11.80 29.13 -15.63
N ALA A 328 -13.10 29.44 -15.74
CA ALA A 328 -14.00 28.75 -16.68
C ALA A 328 -13.60 28.92 -18.16
N TYR A 329 -12.86 29.96 -18.53
CA TYR A 329 -12.36 30.12 -19.89
C TYR A 329 -11.04 29.37 -20.09
N GLY A 330 -10.18 29.36 -19.08
CA GLY A 330 -8.94 28.56 -19.06
C GLY A 330 -9.26 27.08 -19.25
N LEU A 331 -10.12 26.52 -18.40
CA LEU A 331 -10.57 25.13 -18.47
C LEU A 331 -11.17 24.76 -19.84
N GLN A 332 -11.97 25.65 -20.41
CA GLN A 332 -12.55 25.44 -21.75
C GLN A 332 -11.46 25.45 -22.84
N SER A 333 -10.48 26.35 -22.73
CA SER A 333 -9.39 26.44 -23.71
C SER A 333 -8.41 25.28 -23.65
N GLU A 334 -8.25 24.69 -22.46
CA GLU A 334 -7.47 23.47 -22.21
C GLU A 334 -8.23 22.20 -22.64
N GLY A 335 -9.53 22.33 -22.93
CA GLY A 335 -10.38 21.21 -23.38
C GLY A 335 -10.90 20.32 -22.25
N MET A 336 -10.72 20.73 -20.99
CA MET A 336 -11.19 20.01 -19.81
C MET A 336 -12.71 20.06 -19.64
N ILE A 337 -13.33 21.15 -20.09
CA ILE A 337 -14.78 21.35 -20.10
C ILE A 337 -15.26 21.88 -21.44
N ASP A 338 -16.53 21.65 -21.76
CA ASP A 338 -17.12 22.21 -22.96
C ASP A 338 -17.66 23.65 -22.74
N PHE A 339 -18.21 24.25 -23.81
CA PHE A 339 -18.79 25.59 -23.73
C PHE A 339 -20.07 25.65 -22.86
N THR A 340 -20.82 24.55 -22.79
CA THR A 340 -22.04 24.43 -21.97
C THR A 340 -21.65 24.45 -20.49
N ASP A 341 -20.68 23.63 -20.11
CA ASP A 341 -20.13 23.55 -18.76
C ASP A 341 -19.55 24.90 -18.32
N SER A 342 -18.76 25.56 -19.18
CA SER A 342 -18.23 26.91 -18.91
C SER A 342 -19.34 27.94 -18.62
N ARG A 343 -20.51 27.81 -19.26
CA ARG A 343 -21.68 28.67 -18.97
C ARG A 343 -22.35 28.30 -17.65
N MET A 344 -22.43 27.01 -17.32
CA MET A 344 -22.99 26.50 -16.07
C MET A 344 -22.14 26.93 -14.87
N LEU A 345 -20.82 26.75 -14.93
CA LEU A 345 -19.87 27.21 -13.92
C LEU A 345 -20.01 28.71 -13.65
N ARG A 346 -19.94 29.55 -14.70
CA ARG A 346 -20.10 31.00 -14.55
C ARG A 346 -21.46 31.36 -13.95
N LYS A 347 -22.54 30.71 -14.37
CA LYS A 347 -23.88 30.97 -13.82
C LYS A 347 -23.93 30.64 -12.33
N ALA A 348 -23.46 29.46 -11.94
CA ALA A 348 -23.46 29.00 -10.55
C ALA A 348 -22.60 29.92 -9.66
N LEU A 349 -21.42 30.31 -10.15
CA LEU A 349 -20.55 31.28 -9.49
C LEU A 349 -21.26 32.62 -9.23
N TYR A 350 -21.87 33.23 -10.25
CA TYR A 350 -22.61 34.49 -10.07
C TYR A 350 -23.81 34.35 -9.13
N ASP A 351 -24.51 33.22 -9.16
CA ASP A 351 -25.65 32.97 -8.27
C ASP A 351 -25.18 32.82 -6.81
N ALA A 352 -24.01 32.21 -6.58
CA ALA A 352 -23.39 32.08 -5.25
C ALA A 352 -22.91 33.43 -4.66
N TYR A 353 -22.47 34.37 -5.50
CA TYR A 353 -22.17 35.73 -5.03
C TYR A 353 -23.45 36.52 -4.72
N ARG A 354 -24.49 36.38 -5.55
CA ARG A 354 -25.77 37.09 -5.38
C ARG A 354 -26.54 36.66 -4.15
N SER A 355 -26.38 35.41 -3.72
CA SER A 355 -27.00 34.88 -2.51
C SER A 355 -26.37 35.42 -1.23
N GLY A 356 -25.16 35.99 -1.32
CA GLY A 356 -24.35 36.39 -0.17
C GLY A 356 -23.68 35.22 0.56
N THR A 357 -23.67 34.02 -0.02
CA THR A 357 -22.97 32.85 0.57
C THR A 357 -21.47 32.90 0.30
N MET A 358 -21.05 33.51 -0.81
CA MET A 358 -19.64 33.86 -1.06
C MET A 358 -19.38 35.22 -0.39
N GLY A 359 -18.72 35.21 0.76
CA GLY A 359 -18.26 36.44 1.41
C GLY A 359 -17.14 37.12 0.61
N PRO A 360 -16.83 38.40 0.87
CA PRO A 360 -15.57 38.96 0.40
C PRO A 360 -14.42 38.16 1.05
N GLY A 361 -13.61 37.50 0.22
CA GLY A 361 -12.35 36.87 0.64
C GLY A 361 -11.37 37.86 1.26
#